data_AF-A0A958V4C8-F1
#
_entry.id   AF-A0A958V4C8-F1
#
_cell.length_a   1.000
_cell.length_b   1.000
_cell.length_c   1.000
_cell.angle_alpha   90.00
_cell.angle_beta   90.00
_cell.angle_gamma   90.00
#
_symmetry.space_group_name_H-M   'P 1'
#
loop_
_entity.id
_entity.type
_entity.pdbx_description
1 polymer ?
#
loop_
_entity_poly.entity_id
_entity_poly.type
_entity_poly.pdbx_seq_one_letter_code
_entity_poly.pdbx_strand_id
1 'polypeptide(L)'
;KDLQEHPLKKMMDKGLKVTVNSDDPAYFGGQVNKNYEEIQMALGLTEHDLYTLAKNSFKYSLLSETEKQQHLAELDSYFARHN
;
A
#
# COMPACT_ATOMS: atom_id res chain seq x y z
N LYS A 1 15.15 -10.91 10.09
CA LYS A 1 14.06 -11.75 9.56
C LYS A 1 13.93 -11.43 8.08
N ASP A 2 13.71 -12.44 7.24
CA ASP A 2 13.62 -12.26 5.80
C ASP A 2 12.28 -11.61 5.43
N LEU A 3 12.30 -10.64 4.51
CA LEU A 3 11.09 -9.97 4.02
C LEU A 3 10.24 -10.92 3.17
N GLN A 4 10.84 -11.97 2.58
CA GLN A 4 10.11 -13.01 1.85
C GLN A 4 9.14 -13.81 2.74
N GLU A 5 9.37 -13.81 4.06
CA GLU A 5 8.50 -14.47 5.04
C GLU A 5 7.44 -13.52 5.63
N HIS A 6 7.42 -12.25 5.21
CA HIS A 6 6.53 -11.25 5.79
C HIS A 6 5.05 -11.60 5.55
N PRO A 7 4.16 -11.46 6.55
CA PRO A 7 2.79 -11.96 6.45
C PRO A 7 1.88 -11.12 5.54
N LEU A 8 2.34 -9.97 5.04
CA LEU A 8 1.53 -8.99 4.31
C LEU A 8 0.70 -9.64 3.18
N LYS A 9 1.34 -10.39 2.27
CA LYS A 9 0.62 -11.01 1.15
C LYS A 9 -0.43 -12.02 1.63
N LYS A 10 -0.09 -12.85 2.61
CA LYS A 10 -1.04 -13.79 3.24
C LYS A 10 -2.21 -13.08 3.92
N MET A 11 -2.01 -11.89 4.48
CA MET A 11 -3.08 -11.07 5.05
C MET A 11 -3.99 -10.51 3.95
N MET A 12 -3.41 -10.00 2.86
CA MET A 12 -4.16 -9.53 1.68
C MET A 12 -5.02 -10.64 1.08
N ASP A 13 -4.45 -11.84 0.88
CA ASP A 13 -5.15 -13.00 0.30
C ASP A 13 -6.31 -13.49 1.18
N LYS A 14 -6.26 -13.20 2.49
CA LYS A 14 -7.33 -13.45 3.45
C LYS A 14 -8.37 -12.33 3.52
N GLY A 15 -8.24 -11.29 2.70
CA GLY A 15 -9.14 -10.14 2.67
C GLY A 15 -8.96 -9.16 3.82
N LEU A 16 -7.82 -9.19 4.52
CA LEU A 16 -7.53 -8.20 5.57
C LEU A 16 -7.28 -6.83 4.93
N LYS A 17 -7.74 -5.80 5.64
CA LYS A 17 -7.63 -4.38 5.26
C LYS A 17 -6.27 -3.83 5.69
N VAL A 18 -5.22 -4.25 5.00
CA VAL A 18 -3.84 -3.89 5.35
C VAL A 18 -3.41 -2.57 4.74
N THR A 19 -2.55 -1.84 5.46
CA THR A 19 -1.85 -0.63 4.99
C THR A 19 -0.34 -0.78 5.20
N VAL A 20 0.45 -0.01 4.44
CA VAL A 20 1.92 0.03 4.57
C VAL A 20 2.31 1.43 4.99
N ASN A 21 3.08 1.51 6.08
CA ASN A 21 3.51 2.76 6.70
C ASN A 21 5.03 2.70 6.92
N SER A 22 5.66 3.85 7.09
CA SER A 22 7.11 3.94 7.35
C SER A 22 7.50 3.74 8.81
N ASP A 23 6.53 3.79 9.73
CA ASP A 23 6.74 3.84 11.18
C ASP A 23 7.58 5.07 11.56
N ASP A 24 8.90 4.91 11.75
CA ASP A 24 9.83 6.00 12.04
C ASP A 24 10.93 6.13 10.96
N PRO A 25 10.69 6.88 9.86
CA PRO A 25 11.65 7.04 8.75
C PRO A 25 13.06 7.46 9.17
N ALA A 26 13.17 8.32 10.20
CA ALA A 26 14.44 8.83 10.70
C ALA A 26 15.30 7.73 11.34
N TYR A 27 14.67 6.70 11.90
CA TYR A 27 15.36 5.58 12.54
C TYR A 27 15.60 4.41 11.58
N PHE A 28 14.71 4.21 10.59
CA PHE A 28 14.79 3.07 9.66
C PHE A 28 15.35 3.42 8.28
N GLY A 29 15.60 4.70 7.99
CA GLY A 29 16.19 5.15 6.73
C GLY A 29 15.32 4.88 5.50
N GLY A 30 14.02 4.59 5.70
CA GLY A 30 13.07 4.23 4.67
C GLY A 30 11.95 5.26 4.57
N GLN A 31 11.79 5.85 3.39
CA GLN A 31 10.54 6.53 3.02
C GLN A 31 9.50 5.47 2.64
N VAL A 32 8.22 5.80 2.75
CA VAL A 32 7.13 4.85 2.44
C VAL A 32 7.27 4.22 1.05
N ASN A 33 7.77 4.95 0.04
CA ASN A 33 8.01 4.42 -1.30
C ASN A 33 9.02 3.27 -1.32
N LYS A 34 10.09 3.37 -0.55
CA LYS A 34 11.08 2.30 -0.41
C LYS A 34 10.46 1.04 0.18
N ASN A 35 9.56 1.20 1.16
CA ASN A 35 8.83 0.06 1.73
C ASN A 35 7.97 -0.62 0.66
N TYR A 36 7.32 0.14 -0.23
CA TYR A 36 6.55 -0.41 -1.36
C TYR A 36 7.43 -1.18 -2.35
N GLU A 37 8.58 -0.63 -2.73
CA GLU A 37 9.52 -1.28 -3.64
C GLU A 37 10.04 -2.60 -3.04
N GLU A 38 10.48 -2.58 -1.77
CA GLU A 38 11.05 -3.74 -1.10
C GLU A 38 10.02 -4.87 -0.90
N ILE A 39 8.80 -4.55 -0.45
CA ILE A 39 7.75 -5.58 -0.30
C ILE A 39 7.26 -6.11 -1.65
N GLN A 40 7.24 -5.28 -2.70
CA GLN A 40 6.86 -5.72 -4.04
C GLN A 40 7.83 -6.79 -4.52
N MET A 41 9.14 -6.51 -4.46
CA MET A 41 10.18 -7.43 -4.86
C MET A 41 10.20 -8.70 -3.99
N ALA A 42 10.12 -8.55 -2.67
CA ALA A 42 10.27 -9.68 -1.75
C ALA A 42 9.05 -10.63 -1.72
N LEU A 43 7.83 -10.11 -1.91
CA LEU A 43 6.60 -10.89 -1.81
C LEU A 43 5.96 -11.21 -3.16
N GLY A 44 6.55 -10.75 -4.27
CA GLY A 44 5.99 -10.92 -5.61
C GLY A 44 4.64 -10.23 -5.76
N LEU A 45 4.47 -9.05 -5.16
CA LEU A 45 3.21 -8.30 -5.25
C LEU A 45 3.00 -7.81 -6.68
N THR A 46 1.78 -7.97 -7.17
CA THR A 46 1.35 -7.45 -8.47
C THR A 46 1.09 -5.95 -8.40
N GLU A 47 0.98 -5.28 -9.56
CA GLU A 47 0.54 -3.88 -9.61
C GLU A 47 -0.84 -3.70 -8.96
N HIS A 48 -1.73 -4.69 -9.10
CA HIS A 48 -3.04 -4.67 -8.47
C HIS A 48 -2.96 -4.79 -6.93
N ASP A 49 -2.01 -5.57 -6.40
CA ASP A 49 -1.75 -5.63 -4.96
C ASP A 49 -1.27 -4.25 -4.46
N LEU A 50 -0.35 -3.60 -5.17
CA LEU A 50 0.13 -2.24 -4.81
C LEU A 50 -0.99 -1.20 -4.87
N TYR A 51 -1.82 -1.25 -5.92
CA TYR A 51 -3.02 -0.42 -6.03
C TYR A 51 -3.97 -0.65 -4.85
N THR A 52 -4.17 -1.90 -4.42
CA THR A 52 -4.99 -2.23 -3.25
C THR A 52 -4.41 -1.63 -1.96
N LEU A 53 -3.10 -1.71 -1.78
CA LEU A 53 -2.41 -1.09 -0.62
C LEU A 53 -2.58 0.42 -0.60
N ALA A 54 -2.36 1.09 -1.74
CA ALA A 54 -2.55 2.53 -1.88
C ALA A 54 -4.01 2.93 -1.62
N LYS A 55 -4.97 2.16 -2.15
CA LYS A 55 -6.40 2.39 -1.94
C LYS A 55 -6.79 2.26 -0.47
N ASN A 56 -6.23 1.28 0.24
CA ASN A 56 -6.45 1.08 1.66
C ASN A 56 -5.92 2.24 2.50
N SER A 57 -4.77 2.83 2.13
CA SER A 57 -4.19 4.00 2.82
C SER A 57 -5.16 5.18 2.87
N PHE A 58 -5.90 5.45 1.78
CA PHE A 58 -6.94 6.48 1.79
C PHE A 58 -8.22 6.02 2.47
N LYS A 59 -8.72 4.82 2.11
CA LYS A 59 -10.00 4.29 2.60
C LYS A 59 -10.07 4.17 4.13
N TYR A 60 -8.96 3.81 4.76
CA TYR A 60 -8.86 3.61 6.21
C TYR A 60 -8.09 4.72 6.93
N SER A 61 -7.88 5.86 6.26
CA SER A 61 -7.38 7.08 6.88
C SER A 61 -8.43 7.77 7.77
N LEU A 62 -7.98 8.75 8.53
CA LEU A 62 -8.83 9.66 9.30
C LEU A 62 -9.27 10.91 8.51
N LEU A 63 -9.07 10.93 7.19
CA LEU A 63 -9.57 12.00 6.33
C LEU A 63 -11.10 12.06 6.36
N SER A 64 -11.65 13.21 5.97
CA SER A 64 -13.09 13.32 5.73
C SER A 64 -13.51 12.41 4.56
N GLU A 65 -14.78 12.01 4.52
CA GLU A 65 -15.29 11.18 3.42
C GLU A 65 -15.13 11.87 2.05
N THR A 66 -15.23 13.20 2.01
CA THR A 66 -14.98 13.98 0.78
C THR A 66 -13.54 13.87 0.32
N GLU A 67 -12.56 14.06 1.21
CA GLU A 67 -11.14 13.94 0.87
C GLU A 67 -10.78 12.51 0.47
N LYS A 68 -11.35 11.50 1.15
CA LYS A 68 -11.19 10.09 0.75
C LYS A 68 -11.68 9.87 -0.67
N GLN A 69 -12.88 10.35 -1.01
CA GLN A 69 -13.45 10.18 -2.35
C GLN A 69 -12.60 10.86 -3.42
N GLN A 70 -12.06 12.05 -3.14
CA GLN A 70 -11.17 12.76 -4.06
C GLN A 70 -9.91 11.94 -4.37
N HIS A 71 -9.17 11.53 -3.34
CA HIS A 71 -7.93 10.76 -3.54
C HIS A 71 -8.17 9.37 -4.13
N LEU A 72 -9.28 8.71 -3.77
CA LEU A 72 -9.65 7.43 -4.37
C LEU A 72 -9.96 7.58 -5.87
N ALA A 73 -10.65 8.65 -6.28
CA ALA A 73 -10.92 8.92 -7.69
C ALA A 73 -9.64 9.25 -8.47
N GLU A 74 -8.72 10.02 -7.88
CA GLU A 74 -7.41 10.30 -8.46
C GLU A 74 -6.58 9.03 -8.67
N LEU A 75 -6.53 8.16 -7.64
CA LEU A 75 -5.84 6.88 -7.69
C LEU A 75 -6.45 5.95 -8.75
N ASP A 76 -7.78 5.83 -8.78
CA ASP A 76 -8.50 5.00 -9.75
C ASP A 76 -8.22 5.48 -11.19
N SER A 77 -8.21 6.80 -11.40
CA SER A 77 -7.89 7.42 -12.71
C SER A 77 -6.42 7.27 -13.10
N TYR A 78 -5.50 7.25 -12.14
CA TYR A 78 -4.09 6.99 -12.41
C TYR A 78 -3.88 5.52 -12.81
N PHE A 79 -4.43 4.59 -12.04
CA PHE A 79 -4.29 3.16 -12.29
C PHE A 79 -4.87 2.77 -13.65
N ALA A 80 -6.09 3.22 -13.97
CA ALA A 80 -6.74 2.95 -15.26
C ALA A 80 -6.00 3.53 -16.48
N ARG A 81 -5.13 4.52 -16.31
CA ARG A 81 -4.32 5.09 -17.39
C ARG A 81 -3.02 4.33 -17.65
N HIS A 82 -2.56 3.54 -16.69
CA HIS A 82 -1.23 2.91 -16.71
C HIS A 82 -1.30 1.37 -16.59
N ASN A 83 -2.49 0.79 -16.57
CA ASN A 83 -2.74 -0.66 -16.58
C ASN A 83 -3.63 -1.06 -17.78
#